data_AF-A0A3D0JZI9-F1
#
_entry.id   AF-A0A3D0JZI9-F1
#
_cell.length_a   1.000
_cell.length_b   1.000
_cell.length_c   1.000
_cell.angle_alpha   90.00
_cell.angle_beta   90.00
_cell.angle_gamma   90.00
#
_symmetry.space_group_name_H-M   'P 1'
#
loop_
_entity.id
_entity.type
_entity.pdbx_description
1 polymer ?
#
loop_
_entity_poly.entity_id
_entity_poly.type
_entity_poly.pdbx_seq_one_letter_code
_entity_poly.pdbx_strand_id
1 'polypeptide(L)'
;SGFLYRTGGGDEGLRIYSLANPSNPVYVASWSSRYVHDAQVVTYTEGPYAGRQIAFCCGGFNGGFSETGLCILDVTNKSNIQQIACLQHSNPNYSHQGWLTEDRQYFYLNDELDEQNTGIPTTTRIIDVSNLSNPVQVGTFSTGLAAVDHNLYVRDNLIYQANYRSGLRIFDATNPTSPAEVAFFDTWPEDDLAQFNGLWSVYPYFESGTIIGSDLERGLFVWQGSRISISYVGNTPELIDPAGGTEVRADIAGVNGGTIDESTLKLNYATETTSGTVDLTPESGDTYVAAFPALPCAETASWYLTASTTGGQTVTIPAGAPSTTNTTLIASGTSVTFEDNSETNTGWTVSGDATDGQWDRGVPVSCARCDPSLDADASGQSWLTDNSAGSACNSDVDGGSTILTSPLLDASAPSAVLSYNRWYNNGSTCNGADPQNDVFVVDISDDGGSSWTQLELIGPAGPGTSGGWISVSFVVSDIPGISNSDSLRLRFTASDLNDGSVIEAGVDAVLVSAIECDDAPNCSGDTNGDQLVNVAD
;
A
#
# COMPACT_ATOMS: atom_id res chain seq x y z
N SER A 1 -13.30 -33.42 28.15
CA SER A 1 -13.30 -34.90 28.16
C SER A 1 -12.73 -35.51 29.44
N GLY A 2 -11.85 -34.83 30.18
CA GLY A 2 -11.20 -35.42 31.37
C GLY A 2 -10.08 -36.43 31.03
N PHE A 3 -9.61 -36.43 29.78
CA PHE A 3 -8.53 -37.27 29.30
C PHE A 3 -7.46 -36.42 28.61
N LEU A 4 -6.21 -36.82 28.77
CA LEU A 4 -5.06 -36.35 28.00
C LEU A 4 -4.86 -37.29 26.81
N TYR A 5 -4.77 -36.71 25.63
CA TYR A 5 -4.43 -37.40 24.39
C TYR A 5 -3.01 -37.04 24.03
N ARG A 6 -2.13 -38.03 24.02
CA ARG A 6 -0.72 -37.86 23.73
C ARG A 6 -0.42 -38.43 22.36
N THR A 7 0.11 -37.58 21.50
CA THR A 7 0.65 -37.90 20.17
C THR A 7 2.18 -37.90 20.21
N GLY A 8 2.81 -38.26 19.10
CA GLY A 8 4.26 -38.35 18.95
C GLY A 8 4.92 -39.41 19.83
N GLY A 9 6.25 -39.48 19.79
CA GLY A 9 7.06 -40.30 20.70
C GLY A 9 7.02 -41.81 20.45
N GLY A 10 7.26 -42.23 19.20
CA GLY A 10 7.42 -43.61 18.74
C GLY A 10 6.17 -44.23 18.10
N ASP A 11 6.17 -45.55 17.92
CA ASP A 11 5.14 -46.32 17.20
C ASP A 11 3.84 -46.56 18.01
N GLU A 12 3.56 -45.71 19.00
CA GLU A 12 2.47 -45.91 19.96
C GLU A 12 1.16 -45.21 19.59
N GLY A 13 1.13 -44.51 18.45
CA GLY A 13 -0.01 -43.78 17.92
C GLY A 13 -0.63 -42.79 18.91
N LEU A 14 -1.96 -42.79 19.03
CA LEU A 14 -2.72 -41.93 19.93
C LEU A 14 -2.89 -42.59 21.30
N ARG A 15 -2.11 -42.17 22.30
CA ARG A 15 -2.20 -42.68 23.68
C ARG A 15 -3.15 -41.83 24.51
N ILE A 16 -3.97 -42.49 25.34
CA ILE A 16 -5.01 -41.84 26.13
C ILE A 16 -4.75 -42.09 27.62
N TYR A 17 -4.72 -41.01 28.39
CA TYR A 17 -4.55 -41.03 29.84
C TYR A 17 -5.72 -40.35 30.52
N SER A 18 -6.20 -40.89 31.64
CA SER A 18 -7.22 -40.25 32.47
C SER A 18 -6.58 -39.11 33.26
N LEU A 19 -7.27 -37.96 33.26
CA LEU A 19 -6.95 -36.79 34.08
C LEU A 19 -7.87 -36.69 35.31
N ALA A 20 -8.44 -37.80 35.77
CA ALA A 20 -9.15 -37.83 37.06
C ALA A 20 -8.24 -37.37 38.22
N ASN A 21 -6.93 -37.63 38.10
CA ASN A 21 -5.88 -36.99 38.89
C ASN A 21 -4.80 -36.41 37.96
N PRO A 22 -4.82 -35.11 37.62
CA PRO A 22 -3.90 -34.52 36.65
C PRO A 22 -2.42 -34.56 37.05
N SER A 23 -2.09 -34.63 38.35
CA SER A 23 -0.70 -34.77 38.80
C SER A 23 -0.15 -36.18 38.64
N ASN A 24 -1.02 -37.16 38.38
CA ASN A 24 -0.65 -38.54 38.09
C ASN A 24 -1.58 -39.14 37.01
N PRO A 25 -1.44 -38.72 35.73
CA PRO A 25 -2.27 -39.23 34.64
C PRO A 25 -2.12 -40.75 34.49
N VAL A 26 -3.23 -41.46 34.48
CA VAL A 26 -3.24 -42.94 34.40
C VAL A 26 -3.49 -43.38 32.97
N TYR A 27 -2.66 -44.26 32.42
CA TYR A 27 -2.87 -44.84 31.09
C TYR A 27 -4.22 -45.57 31.01
N VAL A 28 -4.96 -45.34 29.92
CA VAL A 28 -6.30 -45.91 29.70
C VAL A 28 -6.30 -46.84 28.48
N ALA A 29 -5.83 -46.35 27.34
CA ALA A 29 -5.84 -47.06 26.07
C ALA A 29 -4.92 -46.36 25.06
N SER A 30 -4.70 -47.01 23.92
CA SER A 30 -4.10 -46.38 22.74
C SER A 30 -4.77 -46.87 21.46
N TRP A 31 -4.70 -46.03 20.42
CA TRP A 31 -4.87 -46.46 19.04
C TRP A 31 -3.51 -46.40 18.37
N SER A 32 -2.91 -47.56 18.11
CA SER A 32 -1.52 -47.69 17.63
C SER A 32 -1.42 -48.27 16.21
N SER A 33 -2.51 -48.21 15.43
CA SER A 33 -2.48 -48.71 14.05
C SER A 33 -1.60 -47.86 13.13
N ARG A 34 -1.36 -46.59 13.48
CA ARG A 34 -0.50 -45.65 12.75
C ARG A 34 0.23 -44.72 13.72
N TYR A 35 1.32 -44.12 13.24
CA TYR A 35 1.93 -42.98 13.91
C TYR A 35 0.97 -41.79 13.85
N VAL A 36 0.87 -41.05 14.96
CA VAL A 36 0.09 -39.82 15.05
C VAL A 36 1.04 -38.73 15.51
N HIS A 37 1.29 -37.76 14.63
CA HIS A 37 2.16 -36.62 14.90
C HIS A 37 1.46 -35.64 15.85
N ASP A 38 0.29 -35.17 15.42
CA ASP A 38 -0.59 -34.29 16.18
C ASP A 38 -2.05 -34.72 16.02
N ALA A 39 -2.90 -34.29 16.94
CA ALA A 39 -4.32 -34.57 16.88
C ALA A 39 -5.17 -33.51 17.56
N GLN A 40 -6.29 -33.18 16.93
CA GLN A 40 -7.36 -32.43 17.56
C GLN A 40 -8.47 -33.39 18.01
N VAL A 41 -8.86 -33.33 19.29
CA VAL A 41 -9.92 -34.19 19.83
C VAL A 41 -11.11 -33.35 20.29
N VAL A 42 -12.26 -33.54 19.65
CA VAL A 42 -13.44 -32.71 19.84
C VAL A 42 -14.64 -33.53 20.30
N THR A 43 -15.41 -32.99 21.25
CA THR A 43 -16.70 -33.58 21.64
C THR A 43 -17.81 -32.95 20.81
N TYR A 44 -18.55 -33.77 20.06
CA TYR A 44 -19.71 -33.35 19.29
C TYR A 44 -20.90 -33.14 20.21
N THR A 45 -21.46 -31.94 20.20
CA THR A 45 -22.64 -31.56 21.01
C THR A 45 -23.93 -31.64 20.22
N GLU A 46 -23.82 -31.65 18.89
CA GLU A 46 -24.92 -31.65 17.93
C GLU A 46 -24.58 -32.48 16.68
N GLY A 47 -25.55 -32.60 15.77
CA GLY A 47 -25.41 -33.37 14.53
C GLY A 47 -25.40 -34.90 14.71
N PRO A 48 -25.05 -35.66 13.66
CA PRO A 48 -25.12 -37.13 13.67
C PRO A 48 -24.14 -37.80 14.64
N TYR A 49 -23.11 -37.06 15.08
CA TYR A 49 -22.11 -37.53 16.05
C TYR A 49 -22.31 -36.94 17.45
N ALA A 50 -23.46 -36.30 17.75
CA ALA A 50 -23.75 -35.75 19.07
C ALA A 50 -23.50 -36.76 20.21
N GLY A 51 -22.82 -36.31 21.27
CA GLY A 51 -22.39 -37.12 22.40
C GLY A 51 -21.12 -37.93 22.16
N ARG A 52 -20.57 -37.95 20.94
CA ARG A 52 -19.33 -38.66 20.62
C ARG A 52 -18.11 -37.76 20.76
N GLN A 53 -16.98 -38.39 21.05
CA GLN A 53 -15.68 -37.75 21.05
C GLN A 53 -14.89 -38.25 19.85
N ILE A 54 -14.56 -37.34 18.94
CA ILE A 54 -13.91 -37.64 17.67
C ILE A 54 -12.49 -37.08 17.70
N ALA A 55 -11.51 -37.88 17.32
CA ALA A 55 -10.12 -37.47 17.15
C ALA A 55 -9.77 -37.35 15.66
N PHE A 56 -9.18 -36.22 15.29
CA PHE A 56 -8.63 -35.91 13.98
C PHE A 56 -7.12 -36.01 14.11
N CYS A 57 -6.55 -37.09 13.59
CA CYS A 57 -5.16 -37.48 13.80
C CYS A 57 -4.35 -37.25 12.52
N CYS A 58 -3.40 -36.33 12.56
CA CYS A 58 -2.43 -36.10 11.49
C CYS A 58 -1.27 -37.09 11.65
N GLY A 59 -0.95 -37.83 10.60
CA GLY A 59 0.16 -38.80 10.62
C GLY A 59 0.02 -39.90 9.58
N GLY A 60 0.82 -40.95 9.75
CA GLY A 60 0.97 -42.00 8.74
C GLY A 60 1.68 -43.25 9.26
N PHE A 61 2.16 -44.08 8.35
CA PHE A 61 3.06 -45.19 8.65
C PHE A 61 4.52 -44.75 8.69
N ASN A 62 5.39 -45.63 9.18
CA ASN A 62 6.84 -45.41 9.25
C ASN A 62 7.19 -44.04 9.86
N GLY A 63 6.69 -43.76 11.06
CA GLY A 63 6.91 -42.47 11.74
C GLY A 63 6.25 -41.26 11.07
N GLY A 64 5.30 -41.46 10.15
CA GLY A 64 4.61 -40.39 9.42
C GLY A 64 5.15 -40.12 8.01
N PHE A 65 6.21 -40.82 7.58
CA PHE A 65 6.85 -40.62 6.28
C PHE A 65 6.19 -41.40 5.12
N SER A 66 5.21 -42.27 5.39
CA SER A 66 4.50 -42.99 4.33
C SER A 66 3.01 -43.08 4.63
N GLU A 67 2.18 -43.08 3.59
CA GLU A 67 0.73 -42.97 3.70
C GLU A 67 0.24 -41.90 4.68
N THR A 68 0.94 -40.76 4.69
CA THR A 68 0.65 -39.66 5.59
C THR A 68 -0.63 -38.94 5.16
N GLY A 69 -1.39 -38.49 6.15
CA GLY A 69 -2.69 -37.86 5.93
C GLY A 69 -3.44 -37.59 7.23
N LEU A 70 -4.77 -37.62 7.11
CA LEU A 70 -5.70 -37.42 8.22
C LEU A 70 -6.48 -38.71 8.49
N CYS A 71 -6.38 -39.23 9.72
CA CYS A 71 -7.25 -40.29 10.22
C CYS A 71 -8.27 -39.75 11.21
N ILE A 72 -9.53 -40.14 11.05
CA ILE A 72 -10.65 -39.73 11.91
C ILE A 72 -11.09 -40.93 12.74
N LEU A 73 -11.09 -40.78 14.06
CA LEU A 73 -11.38 -41.85 15.01
C LEU A 73 -12.56 -41.47 15.92
N ASP A 74 -13.48 -42.40 16.15
CA ASP A 74 -14.39 -42.34 17.30
C ASP A 74 -13.67 -42.88 18.53
N VAL A 75 -13.25 -41.97 19.40
CA VAL A 75 -12.57 -42.28 20.66
C VAL A 75 -13.54 -42.25 21.83
N THR A 76 -14.86 -42.26 21.63
CA THR A 76 -15.85 -42.18 22.73
C THR A 76 -15.65 -43.31 23.73
N ASN A 77 -15.64 -44.55 23.24
CA ASN A 77 -15.32 -45.73 24.02
C ASN A 77 -13.81 -46.01 23.97
N LYS A 78 -13.12 -45.69 25.07
CA LYS A 78 -11.65 -45.79 25.15
C LYS A 78 -11.14 -47.22 25.00
N SER A 79 -11.91 -48.24 25.40
CA SER A 79 -11.52 -49.64 25.26
C SER A 79 -11.82 -50.22 23.87
N ASN A 80 -12.54 -49.48 23.02
CA ASN A 80 -12.92 -49.90 21.68
C ASN A 80 -12.94 -48.69 20.72
N ILE A 81 -11.77 -48.10 20.50
CA ILE A 81 -11.59 -46.98 19.56
C ILE A 81 -11.90 -47.46 18.14
N GLN A 82 -12.75 -46.73 17.42
CA GLN A 82 -13.14 -47.07 16.05
C GLN A 82 -12.49 -46.09 15.07
N GLN A 83 -11.78 -46.60 14.07
CA GLN A 83 -11.39 -45.79 12.92
C GLN A 83 -12.63 -45.57 12.03
N ILE A 84 -12.99 -44.31 11.81
CA ILE A 84 -14.10 -43.92 10.93
C ILE A 84 -13.60 -43.85 9.48
N ALA A 85 -12.51 -43.12 9.25
CA ALA A 85 -11.91 -42.93 7.93
C ALA A 85 -10.42 -42.59 8.06
N CYS A 86 -9.66 -42.79 6.98
CA CYS A 86 -8.34 -42.19 6.79
C CYS A 86 -8.25 -41.67 5.34
N LEU A 87 -7.78 -40.46 5.16
CA LEU A 87 -7.58 -39.78 3.88
C LEU A 87 -6.10 -39.46 3.71
N GLN A 88 -5.55 -39.78 2.53
CA GLN A 88 -4.31 -39.17 2.07
C GLN A 88 -4.63 -37.96 1.21
N HIS A 89 -4.07 -36.81 1.53
CA HIS A 89 -4.23 -35.58 0.76
C HIS A 89 -3.27 -35.55 -0.44
N SER A 90 -3.36 -34.52 -1.28
CA SER A 90 -2.47 -34.33 -2.43
C SER A 90 -1.04 -34.01 -2.00
N ASN A 91 -0.07 -34.59 -2.71
CA ASN A 91 1.38 -34.46 -2.48
C ASN A 91 1.81 -34.65 -1.01
N PRO A 92 1.42 -35.77 -0.36
CA PRO A 92 1.64 -35.95 1.06
C PRO A 92 3.10 -36.34 1.35
N ASN A 93 3.79 -35.58 2.21
CA ASN A 93 5.16 -35.82 2.64
C ASN A 93 5.23 -36.08 4.16
N TYR A 94 4.60 -35.23 4.97
CA TYR A 94 4.51 -35.34 6.42
C TYR A 94 3.34 -34.54 7.00
N SER A 95 2.12 -35.11 7.01
CA SER A 95 0.96 -34.48 7.64
C SER A 95 1.23 -34.21 9.12
N HIS A 96 1.37 -32.94 9.45
CA HIS A 96 1.98 -32.52 10.70
C HIS A 96 0.93 -32.15 11.74
N GLN A 97 0.16 -31.10 11.47
CA GLN A 97 -0.81 -30.53 12.39
C GLN A 97 -1.98 -29.94 11.61
N GLY A 98 -3.12 -29.83 12.26
CA GLY A 98 -4.28 -29.22 11.65
C GLY A 98 -5.39 -28.96 12.64
N TRP A 99 -6.38 -28.19 12.20
CA TRP A 99 -7.43 -27.68 13.07
C TRP A 99 -8.75 -27.55 12.32
N LEU A 100 -9.84 -27.90 13.00
CA LEU A 100 -11.21 -27.72 12.50
C LEU A 100 -11.61 -26.24 12.48
N THR A 101 -12.46 -25.89 11.51
CA THR A 101 -13.35 -24.73 11.61
C THR A 101 -14.29 -24.87 12.81
N GLU A 102 -14.80 -23.75 13.35
CA GLU A 102 -15.66 -23.77 14.54
C GLU A 102 -16.96 -24.57 14.33
N ASP A 103 -17.50 -24.53 13.11
CA ASP A 103 -18.67 -25.30 12.66
C ASP A 103 -18.35 -26.77 12.32
N ARG A 104 -17.06 -27.14 12.37
CA ARG A 104 -16.52 -28.49 12.17
C ARG A 104 -16.83 -29.08 10.80
N GLN A 105 -17.05 -28.25 9.79
CA GLN A 105 -17.26 -28.70 8.42
C GLN A 105 -15.94 -28.90 7.67
N TYR A 106 -14.91 -28.13 8.01
CA TYR A 106 -13.59 -28.21 7.36
C TYR A 106 -12.46 -28.43 8.36
N PHE A 107 -11.40 -29.08 7.90
CA PHE A 107 -10.16 -29.28 8.63
C PHE A 107 -9.01 -28.73 7.79
N TYR A 108 -8.28 -27.75 8.33
CA TYR A 108 -7.07 -27.22 7.71
C TYR A 108 -5.87 -28.02 8.17
N LEU A 109 -5.06 -28.51 7.23
CA LEU A 109 -3.94 -29.41 7.51
C LEU A 109 -2.67 -28.91 6.85
N ASN A 110 -1.61 -28.80 7.64
CA ASN A 110 -0.24 -28.47 7.21
C ASN A 110 0.60 -29.75 7.03
N ASP A 111 1.47 -29.73 6.03
CA ASP A 111 2.39 -30.82 5.67
C ASP A 111 3.83 -30.30 5.72
N GLU A 112 4.49 -30.50 6.87
CA GLU A 112 5.73 -29.82 7.24
C GLU A 112 6.93 -30.12 6.32
N LEU A 113 6.85 -31.11 5.42
CA LEU A 113 7.95 -31.48 4.54
C LEU A 113 7.66 -31.28 3.05
N ASP A 114 6.47 -30.84 2.66
CA ASP A 114 6.14 -30.73 1.24
C ASP A 114 6.86 -29.54 0.57
N GLU A 115 7.04 -28.40 1.25
CA GLU A 115 7.80 -27.28 0.70
C GLU A 115 9.29 -27.64 0.54
N GLN A 116 9.88 -28.28 1.56
CA GLN A 116 11.29 -28.69 1.51
C GLN A 116 11.55 -29.77 0.46
N ASN A 117 10.67 -30.76 0.32
CA ASN A 117 10.90 -31.90 -0.57
C ASN A 117 10.46 -31.65 -2.01
N THR A 118 9.48 -30.75 -2.23
CA THR A 118 8.88 -30.55 -3.55
C THR A 118 9.06 -29.14 -4.11
N GLY A 119 9.47 -28.19 -3.27
CA GLY A 119 9.68 -26.80 -3.68
C GLY A 119 8.38 -26.06 -4.01
N ILE A 120 7.23 -26.55 -3.53
CA ILE A 120 5.99 -25.80 -3.60
C ILE A 120 6.02 -24.65 -2.59
N PRO A 121 5.21 -23.59 -2.81
CA PRO A 121 5.01 -22.57 -1.79
C PRO A 121 4.38 -23.15 -0.51
N THR A 122 4.48 -22.41 0.62
CA THR A 122 3.85 -22.73 1.91
C THR A 122 2.37 -23.07 1.71
N THR A 123 1.93 -24.33 1.85
CA THR A 123 0.60 -24.76 1.36
C THR A 123 -0.23 -25.56 2.37
N THR A 124 -1.26 -24.92 2.92
CA THR A 124 -2.26 -25.59 3.76
C THR A 124 -3.33 -26.30 2.91
N ARG A 125 -3.67 -27.53 3.30
CA ARG A 125 -4.73 -28.35 2.68
C ARG A 125 -6.09 -28.07 3.34
N ILE A 126 -7.14 -28.00 2.52
CA ILE A 126 -8.53 -27.81 2.96
C ILE A 126 -9.28 -29.13 2.79
N ILE A 127 -9.64 -29.76 3.90
CA ILE A 127 -10.34 -31.05 3.92
C ILE A 127 -11.78 -30.83 4.39
N ASP A 128 -12.75 -31.13 3.54
CA ASP A 128 -14.16 -31.24 3.93
C ASP A 128 -14.34 -32.50 4.78
N VAL A 129 -14.82 -32.29 6.00
CA VAL A 129 -15.11 -33.31 7.01
C VAL A 129 -16.57 -33.26 7.47
N SER A 130 -17.45 -32.57 6.72
CA SER A 130 -18.91 -32.55 6.97
C SER A 130 -19.50 -33.97 7.05
N ASN A 131 -18.92 -34.90 6.28
CA ASN A 131 -19.12 -36.33 6.42
C ASN A 131 -17.84 -37.04 6.89
N LEU A 132 -17.75 -37.32 8.19
CA LEU A 132 -16.58 -37.96 8.80
C LEU A 132 -16.24 -39.35 8.22
N SER A 133 -17.19 -40.04 7.60
CA SER A 133 -16.97 -41.35 6.95
C SER A 133 -16.42 -41.25 5.53
N ASN A 134 -16.45 -40.07 4.93
CA ASN A 134 -15.92 -39.79 3.61
C ASN A 134 -15.32 -38.37 3.56
N PRO A 135 -14.21 -38.13 4.29
CA PRO A 135 -13.50 -36.85 4.21
C PRO A 135 -12.87 -36.68 2.82
N VAL A 136 -12.91 -35.46 2.29
CA VAL A 136 -12.42 -35.15 0.93
C VAL A 136 -11.61 -33.86 0.96
N GLN A 137 -10.43 -33.86 0.35
CA GLN A 137 -9.73 -32.60 0.10
C GLN A 137 -10.46 -31.81 -1.00
N VAL A 138 -10.87 -30.58 -0.69
CA VAL A 138 -11.63 -29.72 -1.60
C VAL A 138 -10.80 -28.57 -2.16
N GLY A 139 -9.64 -28.29 -1.58
CA GLY A 139 -8.75 -27.22 -2.04
C GLY A 139 -7.47 -27.10 -1.22
N THR A 140 -6.74 -26.02 -1.48
CA THR A 140 -5.54 -25.58 -0.78
C THR A 140 -5.50 -24.06 -0.75
N PHE A 141 -4.78 -23.46 0.20
CA PHE A 141 -4.40 -22.05 0.17
C PHE A 141 -2.92 -21.92 0.53
N SER A 142 -2.31 -20.77 0.19
CA SER A 142 -0.87 -20.56 0.32
C SER A 142 -0.53 -19.11 0.61
N THR A 143 0.59 -18.88 1.30
CA THR A 143 1.21 -17.55 1.46
C THR A 143 1.91 -17.09 0.18
N GLY A 144 2.19 -17.99 -0.77
CA GLY A 144 3.02 -17.73 -1.95
C GLY A 144 4.53 -17.73 -1.67
N LEU A 145 4.96 -17.97 -0.44
CA LEU A 145 6.37 -17.97 -0.01
C LEU A 145 6.94 -19.38 0.05
N ALA A 146 8.26 -19.51 0.21
CA ALA A 146 8.94 -20.81 0.23
C ALA A 146 9.09 -21.42 1.63
N ALA A 147 8.63 -20.74 2.69
CA ALA A 147 8.82 -21.20 4.06
C ALA A 147 7.99 -22.45 4.36
N VAL A 148 8.44 -23.25 5.33
CA VAL A 148 7.73 -24.46 5.77
C VAL A 148 6.47 -24.09 6.53
N ASP A 149 5.34 -24.71 6.17
CA ASP A 149 4.12 -24.63 6.97
C ASP A 149 4.22 -25.49 8.23
N HIS A 150 3.69 -25.03 9.37
CA HIS A 150 3.86 -25.79 10.62
C HIS A 150 2.57 -25.85 11.45
N ASN A 151 2.42 -25.02 12.49
CA ASN A 151 1.21 -25.06 13.33
C ASN A 151 0.20 -24.01 12.89
N LEU A 152 -1.07 -24.40 12.81
CA LEU A 152 -2.19 -23.48 12.66
C LEU A 152 -3.25 -23.71 13.73
N TYR A 153 -4.03 -22.66 14.01
CA TYR A 153 -5.18 -22.69 14.89
C TYR A 153 -6.28 -21.79 14.33
N VAL A 154 -7.53 -22.25 14.42
CA VAL A 154 -8.70 -21.47 13.99
C VAL A 154 -9.37 -20.81 15.18
N ARG A 155 -9.63 -19.52 15.09
CA ARG A 155 -10.43 -18.78 16.06
C ARG A 155 -11.13 -17.58 15.42
N ASP A 156 -12.41 -17.45 15.67
CA ASP A 156 -13.28 -16.35 15.22
C ASP A 156 -13.20 -16.18 13.68
N ASN A 157 -13.26 -17.30 12.94
CA ASN A 157 -13.07 -17.39 11.48
C ASN A 157 -11.68 -16.94 10.98
N LEU A 158 -10.69 -16.78 11.86
CA LEU A 158 -9.31 -16.50 11.47
C LEU A 158 -8.43 -17.74 11.65
N ILE A 159 -7.53 -17.98 10.69
CA ILE A 159 -6.48 -18.99 10.78
C ILE A 159 -5.21 -18.28 11.21
N TYR A 160 -4.71 -18.61 12.39
CA TYR A 160 -3.41 -18.14 12.90
C TYR A 160 -2.38 -19.23 12.68
N GLN A 161 -1.39 -18.94 11.84
CA GLN A 161 -0.44 -19.92 11.37
C GLN A 161 0.99 -19.47 11.69
N ALA A 162 1.76 -20.37 12.29
CA ALA A 162 3.19 -20.25 12.49
C ALA A 162 3.91 -21.00 11.37
N ASN A 163 4.68 -20.27 10.57
CA ASN A 163 5.37 -20.78 9.39
C ASN A 163 6.86 -20.49 9.48
N TYR A 164 7.55 -21.08 10.45
CA TYR A 164 9.01 -21.04 10.61
C TYR A 164 9.63 -19.69 10.16
N ARG A 165 10.34 -19.68 9.03
CA ARG A 165 11.08 -18.52 8.53
C ARG A 165 10.25 -17.40 7.89
N SER A 166 8.94 -17.58 7.85
CA SER A 166 7.99 -16.55 7.47
C SER A 166 7.15 -16.09 8.67
N GLY A 167 7.45 -16.56 9.89
CA GLY A 167 6.80 -16.04 11.10
C GLY A 167 5.30 -16.30 11.19
N LEU A 168 4.55 -15.33 11.72
CA LEU A 168 3.09 -15.38 11.88
C LEU A 168 2.40 -14.98 10.59
N ARG A 169 1.45 -15.79 10.13
CA ARG A 169 0.52 -15.52 9.04
C ARG A 169 -0.92 -15.64 9.56
N ILE A 170 -1.79 -14.71 9.16
CA ILE A 170 -3.19 -14.68 9.57
C ILE A 170 -4.08 -14.63 8.33
N PHE A 171 -4.98 -15.60 8.20
CA PHE A 171 -5.93 -15.69 7.11
C PHE A 171 -7.38 -15.51 7.60
N ASP A 172 -8.20 -14.80 6.84
CA ASP A 172 -9.65 -14.79 6.98
C ASP A 172 -10.27 -16.00 6.29
N ALA A 173 -10.92 -16.86 7.08
CA ALA A 173 -11.59 -18.08 6.68
C ALA A 173 -13.12 -17.97 6.69
N THR A 174 -13.67 -16.76 6.63
CA THR A 174 -15.12 -16.53 6.46
C THR A 174 -15.67 -17.28 5.24
N ASN A 175 -14.89 -17.36 4.15
CA ASN A 175 -15.06 -18.38 3.12
C ASN A 175 -14.08 -19.54 3.38
N PRO A 176 -14.51 -20.66 3.98
CA PRO A 176 -13.60 -21.68 4.47
C PRO A 176 -12.86 -22.43 3.37
N THR A 177 -13.36 -22.38 2.12
CA THR A 177 -12.73 -23.01 0.96
C THR A 177 -11.81 -22.07 0.17
N SER A 178 -11.76 -20.79 0.54
CA SER A 178 -10.87 -19.80 -0.06
C SER A 178 -10.40 -18.77 0.97
N PRO A 179 -9.61 -19.17 1.98
CA PRO A 179 -9.08 -18.23 2.96
C PRO A 179 -8.15 -17.18 2.32
N ALA A 180 -8.23 -15.93 2.76
CA ALA A 180 -7.40 -14.83 2.26
C ALA A 180 -6.46 -14.31 3.35
N GLU A 181 -5.19 -14.05 3.05
CA GLU A 181 -4.26 -13.48 4.03
C GLU A 181 -4.66 -12.03 4.37
N VAL A 182 -4.78 -11.72 5.66
CA VAL A 182 -5.23 -10.41 6.16
C VAL A 182 -4.21 -9.72 7.05
N ALA A 183 -3.23 -10.44 7.57
CA ALA A 183 -2.12 -9.88 8.33
C ALA A 183 -0.95 -10.86 8.43
N PHE A 184 0.24 -10.32 8.66
CA PHE A 184 1.42 -11.11 8.97
C PHE A 184 2.36 -10.37 9.92
N PHE A 185 3.25 -11.12 10.55
CA PHE A 185 4.42 -10.57 11.24
C PHE A 185 5.58 -11.53 11.05
N ASP A 186 6.61 -11.08 10.34
CA ASP A 186 7.78 -11.87 10.08
C ASP A 186 8.72 -11.87 11.28
N THR A 187 8.91 -13.04 11.89
CA THR A 187 9.86 -13.22 13.00
C THR A 187 11.25 -13.59 12.50
N TRP A 188 11.45 -13.82 11.20
CA TRP A 188 12.71 -14.18 10.54
C TRP A 188 12.90 -13.39 9.22
N PRO A 189 13.25 -12.11 9.29
CA PRO A 189 13.30 -11.23 8.12
C PRO A 189 14.47 -11.50 7.15
N GLU A 190 15.36 -12.44 7.46
CA GLU A 190 16.54 -12.70 6.63
C GLU A 190 16.23 -13.40 5.30
N ASP A 191 15.28 -14.35 5.29
CA ASP A 191 14.88 -15.13 4.12
C ASP A 191 13.63 -15.99 4.40
N ASP A 192 12.88 -16.37 3.36
CA ASP A 192 11.74 -17.30 3.45
C ASP A 192 12.12 -18.75 3.05
N LEU A 193 13.36 -19.21 3.25
CA LEU A 193 13.75 -20.55 2.80
C LEU A 193 13.02 -21.65 3.59
N ALA A 194 12.77 -22.80 2.94
CA ALA A 194 12.15 -23.98 3.53
C ALA A 194 13.04 -24.66 4.59
N GLN A 195 13.16 -24.04 5.77
CA GLN A 195 14.01 -24.42 6.89
C GLN A 195 13.25 -24.26 8.21
N PHE A 196 13.69 -24.98 9.24
CA PHE A 196 13.00 -25.10 10.53
C PHE A 196 13.40 -24.05 11.58
N ASN A 197 13.86 -22.87 11.15
CA ASN A 197 14.16 -21.76 12.05
C ASN A 197 12.97 -20.79 12.08
N GLY A 198 12.84 -19.99 13.13
CA GLY A 198 11.80 -18.99 13.27
C GLY A 198 10.61 -19.46 14.10
N LEU A 199 9.40 -19.05 13.72
CA LEU A 199 8.21 -19.23 14.53
C LEU A 199 7.74 -20.69 14.53
N TRP A 200 7.90 -21.37 15.67
CA TRP A 200 7.52 -22.77 15.84
C TRP A 200 6.04 -22.94 16.17
N SER A 201 5.44 -22.04 16.95
CA SER A 201 4.00 -22.14 17.22
C SER A 201 3.40 -20.81 17.59
N VAL A 202 2.07 -20.73 17.48
CA VAL A 202 1.25 -19.58 17.85
C VAL A 202 0.13 -20.04 18.79
N TYR A 203 -0.39 -19.15 19.63
CA TYR A 203 -1.55 -19.42 20.47
C TYR A 203 -2.50 -18.21 20.46
N PRO A 204 -3.65 -18.30 19.79
CA PRO A 204 -4.57 -17.18 19.64
C PRO A 204 -5.72 -17.17 20.64
N TYR A 205 -5.78 -18.06 21.63
CA TYR A 205 -7.00 -18.31 22.44
C TYR A 205 -7.14 -17.50 23.74
N PHE A 206 -6.30 -16.51 24.00
CA PHE A 206 -6.51 -15.64 25.17
C PHE A 206 -7.78 -14.80 25.02
N GLU A 207 -8.61 -14.73 26.05
CA GLU A 207 -9.84 -13.92 26.05
C GLU A 207 -9.58 -12.44 25.76
N SER A 208 -8.40 -11.92 26.13
CA SER A 208 -7.93 -10.57 25.79
C SER A 208 -7.71 -10.34 24.29
N GLY A 209 -7.81 -11.40 23.48
CA GLY A 209 -7.41 -11.52 22.08
C GLY A 209 -5.94 -11.23 21.85
N THR A 210 -5.11 -11.38 22.89
CA THR A 210 -3.65 -11.44 22.77
C THR A 210 -3.28 -12.73 22.05
N ILE A 211 -2.35 -12.63 21.12
CA ILE A 211 -1.78 -13.76 20.41
C ILE A 211 -0.33 -13.87 20.87
N ILE A 212 0.11 -15.07 21.24
CA ILE A 212 1.52 -15.30 21.56
C ILE A 212 2.15 -16.25 20.56
N GLY A 213 3.44 -16.06 20.29
CA GLY A 213 4.23 -16.89 19.40
C GLY A 213 5.52 -17.33 20.08
N SER A 214 5.94 -18.57 19.84
CA SER A 214 7.23 -19.09 20.30
C SER A 214 8.14 -19.28 19.10
N ASP A 215 9.15 -18.44 18.98
CA ASP A 215 10.21 -18.53 17.98
C ASP A 215 11.41 -19.28 18.57
N LEU A 216 12.01 -20.19 17.79
CA LEU A 216 13.10 -21.06 18.25
C LEU A 216 14.38 -20.28 18.55
N GLU A 217 14.63 -19.19 17.85
CA GLU A 217 15.85 -18.40 17.97
C GLU A 217 15.62 -17.07 18.70
N ARG A 218 14.45 -16.46 18.54
CA ARG A 218 14.15 -15.11 19.04
C ARG A 218 13.19 -15.08 20.24
N GLY A 219 12.67 -16.24 20.66
CA GLY A 219 11.91 -16.38 21.90
C GLY A 219 10.44 -16.01 21.79
N LEU A 220 9.88 -15.35 22.82
CA LEU A 220 8.45 -15.06 22.92
C LEU A 220 8.08 -13.78 22.17
N PHE A 221 7.15 -13.90 21.23
CA PHE A 221 6.44 -12.78 20.62
C PHE A 221 5.04 -12.65 21.21
N VAL A 222 4.59 -11.40 21.38
CA VAL A 222 3.24 -11.08 21.86
C VAL A 222 2.64 -10.05 20.91
N TRP A 223 1.54 -10.42 20.27
CA TRP A 223 0.79 -9.58 19.35
C TRP A 223 -0.61 -9.27 19.90
N GLN A 224 -1.16 -8.17 19.43
CA GLN A 224 -2.55 -7.82 19.62
C GLN A 224 -3.07 -7.26 18.30
N GLY A 225 -4.15 -7.86 17.78
CA GLY A 225 -4.83 -7.32 16.59
C GLY A 225 -5.43 -5.94 16.86
N SER A 226 -5.85 -5.24 15.80
CA SER A 226 -6.54 -3.97 15.98
C SER A 226 -7.82 -4.15 16.79
N ARG A 227 -8.03 -3.26 17.75
CA ARG A 227 -9.19 -3.07 18.62
C ARG A 227 -9.98 -1.84 18.22
N ILE A 228 -9.50 -1.09 17.24
CA ILE A 228 -10.16 0.07 16.67
C ILE A 228 -9.96 0.09 15.14
N SER A 229 -11.00 0.44 14.41
CA SER A 229 -10.95 0.72 12.98
C SER A 229 -11.17 2.21 12.76
N ILE A 230 -10.46 2.79 11.80
CA ILE A 230 -10.63 4.16 11.35
C ILE A 230 -10.55 4.20 9.82
N SER A 231 -11.51 4.85 9.16
CA SER A 231 -11.53 5.02 7.70
C SER A 231 -12.23 6.31 7.33
N TYR A 232 -11.79 6.99 6.26
CA TYR A 232 -12.49 8.17 5.75
C TYR A 232 -13.89 7.82 5.23
N VAL A 233 -14.82 8.73 5.44
CA VAL A 233 -16.14 8.69 4.78
C VAL A 233 -16.07 9.58 3.56
N GLY A 234 -16.05 8.95 2.37
CA GLY A 234 -15.87 9.66 1.10
C GLY A 234 -14.42 10.05 0.82
N ASN A 235 -14.24 11.03 -0.06
CA ASN A 235 -12.92 11.55 -0.42
C ASN A 235 -12.42 12.56 0.62
N THR A 236 -11.11 12.66 0.77
CA THR A 236 -10.48 13.75 1.52
C THR A 236 -10.65 15.08 0.77
N PRO A 237 -10.64 16.23 1.47
CA PRO A 237 -10.76 17.54 0.83
C PRO A 237 -9.65 17.79 -0.21
N GLU A 238 -10.03 18.31 -1.38
CA GLU A 238 -9.11 18.75 -2.42
C GLU A 238 -8.50 20.13 -2.10
N LEU A 239 -9.32 21.00 -1.49
CA LEU A 239 -8.92 22.29 -0.93
C LEU A 239 -9.43 22.40 0.51
N ILE A 240 -8.73 23.19 1.33
CA ILE A 240 -9.19 23.65 2.63
C ILE A 240 -9.54 25.13 2.51
N ASP A 241 -10.79 25.50 2.82
CA ASP A 241 -11.23 26.88 2.84
C ASP A 241 -10.45 27.66 3.92
N PRO A 242 -9.76 28.76 3.55
CA PRO A 242 -8.99 29.57 4.50
C PRO A 242 -9.84 30.19 5.61
N ALA A 243 -11.14 30.40 5.38
CA ALA A 243 -12.07 30.87 6.42
C ALA A 243 -12.40 29.77 7.47
N GLY A 244 -12.00 28.52 7.21
CA GLY A 244 -12.31 27.36 8.02
C GLY A 244 -13.66 26.74 7.66
N GLY A 245 -14.07 25.71 8.40
CA GLY A 245 -15.33 25.01 8.17
C GLY A 245 -15.27 23.90 7.13
N THR A 246 -14.14 23.71 6.44
CA THR A 246 -13.93 22.51 5.61
C THR A 246 -13.94 21.27 6.49
N GLU A 247 -14.82 20.32 6.18
CA GLU A 247 -15.03 19.14 7.02
C GLU A 247 -14.28 17.90 6.52
N VAL A 248 -13.82 17.08 7.46
CA VAL A 248 -13.39 15.72 7.23
C VAL A 248 -14.21 14.77 8.09
N ARG A 249 -14.64 13.66 7.49
CA ARG A 249 -15.44 12.62 8.15
C ARG A 249 -14.69 11.30 8.18
N ALA A 250 -14.84 10.57 9.28
CA ALA A 250 -14.31 9.23 9.42
C ALA A 250 -15.27 8.32 10.19
N ASP A 251 -15.37 7.07 9.75
CA ASP A 251 -15.97 6.01 10.53
C ASP A 251 -14.93 5.47 11.51
N ILE A 252 -15.25 5.52 12.79
CA ILE A 252 -14.39 5.10 13.89
C ILE A 252 -15.17 4.12 14.76
N ALA A 253 -14.75 2.86 14.76
CA ALA A 253 -15.46 1.79 15.45
C ALA A 253 -14.51 0.97 16.34
N GLY A 254 -15.00 0.58 17.52
CA GLY A 254 -14.35 -0.42 18.35
C GLY A 254 -14.53 -1.80 17.72
N VAL A 255 -13.44 -2.50 17.41
CA VAL A 255 -13.47 -3.83 16.79
C VAL A 255 -12.86 -4.87 17.73
N ASN A 256 -13.22 -6.14 17.55
CA ASN A 256 -12.67 -7.25 18.33
C ASN A 256 -12.70 -7.01 19.85
N GLY A 257 -13.79 -6.44 20.37
CA GLY A 257 -13.97 -6.13 21.80
C GLY A 257 -13.30 -4.84 22.29
N GLY A 258 -12.70 -4.04 21.39
CA GLY A 258 -12.22 -2.71 21.74
C GLY A 258 -13.35 -1.73 21.98
N THR A 259 -13.14 -0.80 22.92
CA THR A 259 -14.04 0.32 23.18
C THR A 259 -13.28 1.60 22.88
N ILE A 260 -13.86 2.47 22.04
CA ILE A 260 -13.26 3.75 21.66
C ILE A 260 -13.19 4.65 22.89
N ASP A 261 -12.09 5.40 23.02
CA ASP A 261 -12.01 6.55 23.92
C ASP A 261 -12.29 7.83 23.11
N GLU A 262 -13.54 8.28 23.12
CA GLU A 262 -13.98 9.45 22.35
C GLU A 262 -13.18 10.72 22.64
N SER A 263 -12.55 10.84 23.82
CA SER A 263 -11.73 12.00 24.16
C SER A 263 -10.43 12.11 23.36
N THR A 264 -10.03 11.01 22.71
CA THR A 264 -8.79 10.87 21.94
C THR A 264 -8.96 11.08 20.44
N LEU A 265 -10.20 11.28 19.96
CA LEU A 265 -10.49 11.47 18.55
C LEU A 265 -10.09 12.89 18.13
N LYS A 266 -8.98 13.00 17.38
CA LYS A 266 -8.40 14.29 16.97
C LYS A 266 -8.10 14.34 15.48
N LEU A 267 -8.45 15.44 14.84
CA LEU A 267 -7.83 15.93 13.61
C LEU A 267 -6.58 16.71 14.02
N ASN A 268 -5.43 16.31 13.51
CA ASN A 268 -4.15 16.97 13.73
C ASN A 268 -3.74 17.63 12.43
N TYR A 269 -3.33 18.89 12.47
CA TYR A 269 -2.92 19.64 11.28
C TYR A 269 -1.71 20.52 11.58
N ALA A 270 -0.89 20.73 10.55
CA ALA A 270 0.24 21.64 10.56
C ALA A 270 0.39 22.30 9.18
N THR A 271 0.71 23.58 9.20
CA THR A 271 1.04 24.43 8.05
C THR A 271 2.45 24.99 8.29
N GLU A 272 2.94 25.90 7.45
CA GLU A 272 4.25 26.51 7.65
C GLU A 272 4.27 27.40 8.90
N THR A 273 3.16 28.09 9.17
CA THR A 273 3.09 29.09 10.25
C THR A 273 2.22 28.66 11.44
N THR A 274 1.30 27.73 11.25
CA THR A 274 0.29 27.33 12.25
C THR A 274 0.17 25.82 12.38
N SER A 275 0.00 25.30 13.60
CA SER A 275 -0.36 23.90 13.84
C SER A 275 -1.34 23.79 15.00
N GLY A 276 -2.09 22.69 15.05
CA GLY A 276 -3.08 22.49 16.10
C GLY A 276 -3.82 21.15 15.99
N THR A 277 -4.80 21.00 16.87
CA THR A 277 -5.70 19.86 16.87
C THR A 277 -7.16 20.32 17.00
N VAL A 278 -8.07 19.56 16.37
CA VAL A 278 -9.51 19.73 16.47
C VAL A 278 -10.13 18.41 16.91
N ASP A 279 -11.09 18.47 17.82
CA ASP A 279 -11.81 17.29 18.29
C ASP A 279 -12.78 16.81 17.22
N LEU A 280 -12.77 15.51 16.94
CA LEU A 280 -13.86 14.93 16.14
C LEU A 280 -15.09 14.79 17.02
N THR A 281 -16.25 15.13 16.47
CA THR A 281 -17.53 15.05 17.15
C THR A 281 -18.44 14.01 16.49
N PRO A 282 -19.28 13.29 17.26
CA PRO A 282 -20.20 12.31 16.70
C PRO A 282 -21.20 12.96 15.73
N GLU A 283 -21.35 12.41 14.53
CA GLU A 283 -22.36 12.84 13.55
C GLU A 283 -23.53 11.83 13.50
N SER A 284 -23.24 10.56 13.20
CA SER A 284 -24.23 9.48 13.20
C SER A 284 -23.58 8.11 13.23
N GLY A 285 -24.13 7.16 14.00
CA GLY A 285 -23.56 5.82 14.09
C GLY A 285 -22.10 5.85 14.56
N ASP A 286 -21.21 5.23 13.79
CA ASP A 286 -19.75 5.24 14.02
C ASP A 286 -19.05 6.41 13.29
N THR A 287 -19.79 7.30 12.62
CA THR A 287 -19.25 8.43 11.88
C THR A 287 -19.00 9.63 12.78
N TYR A 288 -17.79 10.19 12.67
CA TYR A 288 -17.36 11.41 13.35
C TYR A 288 -16.89 12.44 12.35
N VAL A 289 -17.06 13.72 12.70
CA VAL A 289 -16.70 14.87 11.86
C VAL A 289 -15.83 15.86 12.63
N ALA A 290 -14.83 16.42 11.95
CA ALA A 290 -14.10 17.61 12.39
C ALA A 290 -14.04 18.61 11.25
N ALA A 291 -14.08 19.89 11.59
CA ALA A 291 -13.89 20.98 10.66
C ALA A 291 -12.52 21.63 10.88
N PHE A 292 -11.79 21.92 9.80
CA PHE A 292 -10.59 22.74 9.88
C PHE A 292 -10.94 24.14 10.41
N PRO A 293 -10.11 24.72 11.29
CA PRO A 293 -10.27 26.12 11.67
C PRO A 293 -9.86 27.03 10.50
N ALA A 294 -9.98 28.35 10.68
CA ALA A 294 -9.38 29.29 9.75
C ALA A 294 -7.86 29.07 9.69
N LEU A 295 -7.33 28.96 8.47
CA LEU A 295 -5.90 28.69 8.21
C LEU A 295 -5.35 29.71 7.20
N PRO A 296 -4.04 29.96 7.21
CA PRO A 296 -3.42 30.88 6.26
C PRO A 296 -3.60 30.39 4.82
N CYS A 297 -4.23 31.22 3.98
CA CYS A 297 -4.40 30.90 2.57
C CYS A 297 -3.05 30.79 1.85
N ALA A 298 -3.03 30.01 0.76
CA ALA A 298 -1.86 29.69 -0.06
C ALA A 298 -0.77 28.86 0.64
N GLU A 299 -0.95 28.48 1.91
CA GLU A 299 -0.12 27.45 2.55
C GLU A 299 -0.66 26.04 2.23
N THR A 300 0.19 25.03 2.41
CA THR A 300 -0.22 23.62 2.39
C THR A 300 -0.37 23.09 3.81
N ALA A 301 -1.52 22.47 4.11
CA ALA A 301 -1.73 21.78 5.37
C ALA A 301 -1.34 20.30 5.27
N SER A 302 -0.42 19.86 6.14
CA SER A 302 -0.18 18.46 6.44
C SER A 302 -1.08 18.02 7.60
N TRP A 303 -1.90 16.99 7.42
CA TRP A 303 -2.90 16.59 8.42
C TRP A 303 -3.20 15.09 8.46
N TYR A 304 -3.74 14.63 9.60
CA TYR A 304 -4.12 13.23 9.84
C TYR A 304 -5.11 13.12 11.02
N LEU A 305 -5.86 12.03 11.08
CA LEU A 305 -6.75 11.73 12.21
C LEU A 305 -6.10 10.72 13.16
N THR A 306 -6.37 10.87 14.45
CA THR A 306 -5.94 9.95 15.52
C THR A 306 -7.16 9.45 16.28
N ALA A 307 -7.16 8.16 16.63
CA ALA A 307 -8.17 7.56 17.51
C ALA A 307 -7.54 6.51 18.43
N SER A 308 -8.00 6.44 19.68
CA SER A 308 -7.55 5.44 20.64
C SER A 308 -8.72 4.66 21.25
N THR A 309 -8.41 3.48 21.76
CA THR A 309 -9.29 2.70 22.63
C THR A 309 -9.01 3.02 24.10
N THR A 310 -9.99 2.77 24.97
CA THR A 310 -9.79 2.83 26.43
C THR A 310 -8.75 1.81 26.94
N GLY A 311 -8.44 0.79 26.13
CA GLY A 311 -7.36 -0.17 26.35
C GLY A 311 -5.97 0.34 25.96
N GLY A 312 -5.84 1.57 25.48
CA GLY A 312 -4.56 2.23 25.17
C GLY A 312 -3.99 1.95 23.78
N GLN A 313 -4.69 1.20 22.92
CA GLN A 313 -4.29 1.08 21.51
C GLN A 313 -4.69 2.35 20.75
N THR A 314 -3.76 2.91 19.98
CA THR A 314 -3.95 4.11 19.16
C THR A 314 -3.71 3.78 17.68
N VAL A 315 -4.54 4.32 16.80
CA VAL A 315 -4.40 4.25 15.34
C VAL A 315 -4.43 5.65 14.74
N THR A 316 -3.84 5.79 13.56
CA THR A 316 -3.86 7.01 12.75
C THR A 316 -4.30 6.72 11.32
N ILE A 317 -4.92 7.70 10.66
CA ILE A 317 -5.14 7.69 9.22
C ILE A 317 -4.64 9.01 8.59
N PRO A 318 -3.75 8.95 7.58
CA PRO A 318 -3.09 7.74 7.05
C PRO A 318 -2.22 7.05 8.11
N ALA A 319 -2.04 5.73 7.96
CA ALA A 319 -1.24 4.94 8.89
C ALA A 319 0.23 5.38 8.86
N GLY A 320 0.87 5.45 10.03
CA GLY A 320 2.26 5.92 10.16
C GLY A 320 2.42 7.43 10.39
N ALA A 321 1.32 8.17 10.51
CA ALA A 321 1.36 9.55 10.99
C ALA A 321 2.06 9.67 12.36
N PRO A 322 2.84 10.75 12.61
CA PRO A 322 2.96 11.96 11.79
C PRO A 322 4.01 11.87 10.66
N SER A 323 4.67 10.73 10.45
CA SER A 323 5.64 10.57 9.36
C SER A 323 4.98 10.48 7.98
N THR A 324 3.74 10.00 7.94
CA THR A 324 2.89 9.98 6.75
C THR A 324 1.64 10.79 7.05
N THR A 325 1.34 11.80 6.23
CA THR A 325 0.19 12.70 6.42
C THR A 325 -0.50 12.93 5.07
N ASN A 326 -1.77 13.32 5.09
CA ASN A 326 -2.36 13.93 3.90
C ASN A 326 -1.80 15.34 3.76
N THR A 327 -1.73 15.83 2.53
CA THR A 327 -1.37 17.22 2.23
C THR A 327 -2.46 17.85 1.36
N THR A 328 -2.93 19.03 1.76
CA THR A 328 -4.02 19.73 1.06
C THR A 328 -3.71 21.22 0.97
N LEU A 329 -3.94 21.83 -0.20
CA LEU A 329 -3.78 23.27 -0.40
C LEU A 329 -4.88 24.04 0.34
N ILE A 330 -4.52 25.14 0.99
CA ILE A 330 -5.47 26.05 1.63
C ILE A 330 -5.83 27.16 0.63
N ALA A 331 -7.05 27.14 0.11
CA ALA A 331 -7.56 28.10 -0.86
C ALA A 331 -9.09 28.06 -0.92
N SER A 332 -9.74 29.19 -1.23
CA SER A 332 -11.18 29.22 -1.52
C SER A 332 -11.50 28.77 -2.94
N GLY A 333 -10.50 28.77 -3.83
CA GLY A 333 -10.59 28.28 -5.19
C GLY A 333 -9.24 28.29 -5.88
N THR A 334 -9.22 27.77 -7.11
CA THR A 334 -8.10 27.94 -8.03
C THR A 334 -8.64 28.39 -9.38
N SER A 335 -7.89 29.26 -10.05
CA SER A 335 -8.20 29.70 -11.40
C SER A 335 -7.05 29.33 -12.33
N VAL A 336 -7.37 29.01 -13.58
CA VAL A 336 -6.38 28.75 -14.64
C VAL A 336 -6.47 29.90 -15.64
N THR A 337 -5.38 30.63 -15.79
CA THR A 337 -5.29 31.80 -16.69
C THR A 337 -4.58 31.46 -18.01
N PHE A 338 -3.77 30.39 -18.02
CA PHE A 338 -3.16 29.85 -19.23
C PHE A 338 -2.95 28.34 -19.08
N GLU A 339 -3.26 27.57 -20.12
CA GLU A 339 -2.99 26.14 -20.19
C GLU A 339 -2.63 25.77 -21.63
N ASP A 340 -1.53 25.05 -21.81
CA ASP A 340 -1.10 24.53 -23.10
C ASP A 340 -0.47 23.14 -22.93
N ASN A 341 -1.14 22.14 -23.48
CA ASN A 341 -0.72 20.74 -23.50
C ASN A 341 -0.05 20.34 -24.84
N SER A 342 0.48 21.31 -25.60
CA SER A 342 1.22 21.09 -26.84
C SER A 342 0.46 20.45 -28.01
N GLU A 343 -0.83 20.12 -27.85
CA GLU A 343 -1.63 19.49 -28.91
C GLU A 343 -1.83 20.42 -30.12
N THR A 344 -1.87 21.72 -29.87
CA THR A 344 -1.95 22.75 -30.91
C THR A 344 -0.95 23.86 -30.64
N ASN A 345 -0.41 24.49 -31.69
CA ASN A 345 0.42 25.67 -31.48
C ASN A 345 -0.47 26.89 -31.20
N THR A 346 -0.50 27.33 -29.95
CA THR A 346 -1.26 28.49 -29.47
C THR A 346 -0.54 29.83 -29.67
N GLY A 347 0.66 29.84 -30.25
CA GLY A 347 1.46 31.06 -30.48
C GLY A 347 2.95 30.94 -30.16
N TRP A 348 3.42 29.72 -29.92
CA TRP A 348 4.84 29.41 -29.76
C TRP A 348 5.64 29.67 -31.02
N THR A 349 6.86 30.18 -30.83
CA THR A 349 7.79 30.48 -31.92
C THR A 349 9.14 29.81 -31.68
N VAL A 350 9.68 29.21 -32.73
CA VAL A 350 11.01 28.59 -32.74
C VAL A 350 12.01 29.52 -33.41
N SER A 351 13.19 29.67 -32.80
CA SER A 351 14.31 30.46 -33.29
C SER A 351 15.63 29.84 -32.85
N GLY A 352 16.76 30.49 -33.15
CA GLY A 352 18.09 29.99 -32.81
C GLY A 352 19.02 29.97 -34.01
N ASP A 353 20.23 29.48 -33.79
CA ASP A 353 21.31 29.38 -34.78
C ASP A 353 21.85 27.94 -34.92
N ALA A 354 21.27 26.96 -34.20
CA ALA A 354 21.56 25.56 -34.41
C ALA A 354 21.39 25.18 -35.89
N THR A 355 22.33 24.37 -36.36
CA THR A 355 22.37 23.93 -37.76
C THR A 355 21.47 22.73 -38.02
N ASP A 356 21.17 21.94 -36.99
CA ASP A 356 20.16 20.88 -36.95
C ASP A 356 19.51 20.82 -35.55
N GLY A 357 18.46 20.02 -35.39
CA GLY A 357 17.81 19.79 -34.10
C GLY A 357 17.00 20.96 -33.55
N GLN A 358 16.36 21.74 -34.43
CA GLN A 358 15.43 22.77 -33.96
C GLN A 358 14.22 22.17 -33.23
N TRP A 359 13.63 22.93 -32.32
CA TRP A 359 12.36 22.57 -31.70
C TRP A 359 11.29 22.25 -32.76
N ASP A 360 10.66 21.10 -32.60
CA ASP A 360 9.49 20.66 -33.36
C ASP A 360 8.38 20.22 -32.40
N ARG A 361 7.13 20.25 -32.87
CA ARG A 361 5.98 19.82 -32.10
C ARG A 361 5.40 18.56 -32.71
N GLY A 362 5.26 17.51 -31.93
CA GLY A 362 4.61 16.30 -32.41
C GLY A 362 4.59 15.19 -31.38
N VAL A 363 4.08 14.03 -31.81
CA VAL A 363 4.10 12.80 -31.00
C VAL A 363 5.54 12.36 -30.83
N PRO A 364 6.02 12.09 -29.60
CA PRO A 364 7.40 11.71 -29.38
C PRO A 364 7.82 10.48 -30.19
N VAL A 365 8.89 10.64 -30.97
CA VAL A 365 9.49 9.57 -31.76
C VAL A 365 10.60 8.94 -30.95
N SER A 366 10.43 7.67 -30.56
CA SER A 366 11.48 6.99 -29.81
C SER A 366 12.63 6.50 -30.70
N CYS A 367 13.76 7.19 -30.62
CA CYS A 367 15.00 6.91 -31.34
C CYS A 367 16.04 6.16 -30.50
N ALA A 368 15.78 5.96 -29.21
CA ALA A 368 16.70 5.35 -28.26
C ALA A 368 18.05 6.08 -28.18
N ARG A 369 18.04 7.40 -28.41
CA ARG A 369 19.17 8.33 -28.31
C ARG A 369 18.88 9.44 -27.31
N CYS A 370 18.33 9.06 -26.15
CA CYS A 370 18.02 9.94 -25.03
C CYS A 370 16.81 10.89 -25.21
N ASP A 371 16.12 10.75 -26.33
CA ASP A 371 14.84 11.35 -26.65
C ASP A 371 13.69 10.84 -25.74
N PRO A 372 12.66 11.65 -25.49
CA PRO A 372 11.44 11.18 -24.84
C PRO A 372 10.73 10.12 -25.70
N SER A 373 10.39 8.98 -25.11
CA SER A 373 9.62 7.94 -25.81
C SER A 373 8.10 8.12 -25.71
N LEU A 374 7.66 9.01 -24.81
CA LEU A 374 6.27 9.36 -24.51
C LEU A 374 6.22 10.85 -24.15
N ASP A 375 5.05 11.44 -24.28
CA ASP A 375 4.77 12.82 -23.87
C ASP A 375 4.55 12.89 -22.35
N ALA A 376 4.53 14.10 -21.79
CA ALA A 376 4.60 14.25 -20.34
C ALA A 376 3.26 13.99 -19.64
N ASP A 377 2.16 14.36 -20.28
CA ASP A 377 0.81 14.31 -19.73
C ASP A 377 -0.10 13.25 -20.40
N ALA A 378 0.44 12.48 -21.34
CA ALA A 378 -0.25 11.47 -22.14
C ALA A 378 -1.39 12.03 -23.01
N SER A 379 -1.37 13.33 -23.32
CA SER A 379 -2.28 13.98 -24.26
C SER A 379 -1.94 13.66 -25.73
N GLY A 380 -0.67 13.39 -26.03
CA GLY A 380 -0.19 12.78 -27.28
C GLY A 380 1.02 13.47 -27.90
N GLN A 381 1.12 14.80 -27.85
CA GLN A 381 2.16 15.61 -28.48
C GLN A 381 2.92 16.43 -27.43
N SER A 382 4.17 16.72 -27.72
CA SER A 382 4.97 17.67 -26.93
C SER A 382 5.90 18.48 -27.84
N TRP A 383 6.53 19.50 -27.29
CA TRP A 383 7.65 20.17 -27.94
C TRP A 383 8.92 19.39 -27.66
N LEU A 384 9.71 19.13 -28.71
CA LEU A 384 10.86 18.24 -28.68
C LEU A 384 11.96 18.82 -29.57
N THR A 385 13.22 18.66 -29.20
CA THR A 385 14.32 18.84 -30.14
C THR A 385 14.31 17.71 -31.15
N ASP A 386 14.37 18.02 -32.44
CA ASP A 386 14.44 17.07 -33.55
C ASP A 386 13.48 15.85 -33.50
N ASN A 387 12.18 16.10 -33.51
CA ASN A 387 11.20 15.01 -33.46
C ASN A 387 11.00 14.28 -34.80
N SER A 388 12.03 13.57 -35.28
CA SER A 388 12.03 12.96 -36.61
C SER A 388 12.31 11.44 -36.60
N ALA A 389 11.66 10.70 -37.52
CA ALA A 389 11.75 9.24 -37.59
C ALA A 389 12.64 8.72 -38.74
N GLY A 390 13.10 7.47 -38.63
CA GLY A 390 13.79 6.78 -39.72
C GLY A 390 15.28 7.15 -39.82
N SER A 391 15.77 7.53 -41.01
CA SER A 391 17.19 7.87 -41.19
C SER A 391 17.61 9.21 -40.59
N ALA A 392 16.65 10.02 -40.12
CA ALA A 392 16.85 11.30 -39.44
C ALA A 392 16.87 11.17 -37.90
N CYS A 393 16.67 9.95 -37.39
CA CYS A 393 16.65 9.56 -35.96
C CYS A 393 18.03 9.65 -35.27
N ASN A 394 18.93 10.47 -35.81
CA ASN A 394 20.29 10.75 -35.37
C ASN A 394 20.58 12.25 -35.34
N SER A 395 19.62 13.11 -35.69
CA SER A 395 19.78 14.54 -35.59
C SER A 395 19.37 14.95 -34.18
N ASP A 396 20.31 15.53 -33.45
CA ASP A 396 20.11 16.16 -32.17
C ASP A 396 20.44 17.66 -32.32
N VAL A 397 20.43 18.46 -31.25
CA VAL A 397 20.80 19.87 -31.40
C VAL A 397 22.26 19.96 -31.84
N ASP A 398 22.54 20.52 -33.01
CA ASP A 398 23.89 20.55 -33.60
C ASP A 398 24.41 21.97 -33.83
N GLY A 399 25.61 22.27 -33.29
CA GLY A 399 26.43 23.41 -33.73
C GLY A 399 25.82 24.78 -33.49
N GLY A 400 25.06 24.93 -32.39
CA GLY A 400 24.40 26.18 -32.01
C GLY A 400 23.31 25.93 -30.98
N SER A 401 22.34 26.85 -30.91
CA SER A 401 21.20 26.77 -29.98
C SER A 401 19.87 26.76 -30.71
N THR A 402 18.92 26.00 -30.19
CA THR A 402 17.50 26.12 -30.56
C THR A 402 16.69 26.68 -29.39
N ILE A 403 15.79 27.60 -29.71
CA ILE A 403 15.09 28.45 -28.75
C ILE A 403 13.59 28.38 -29.04
N LEU A 404 12.83 27.83 -28.09
CA LEU A 404 11.37 27.83 -28.08
C LEU A 404 10.86 28.95 -27.18
N THR A 405 10.06 29.87 -27.72
CA THR A 405 9.49 31.00 -26.96
C THR A 405 7.98 30.90 -26.91
N SER A 406 7.40 31.02 -25.71
CA SER A 406 5.97 30.93 -25.44
C SER A 406 5.17 32.10 -26.02
N PRO A 407 3.84 31.99 -26.20
CA PRO A 407 2.96 33.16 -26.27
C PRO A 407 3.01 33.97 -24.96
N LEU A 408 2.24 35.07 -24.89
CA LEU A 408 2.05 35.80 -23.63
C LEU A 408 1.23 34.93 -22.66
N LEU A 409 1.70 34.81 -21.44
CA LEU A 409 1.09 34.06 -20.35
C LEU A 409 0.53 35.07 -19.35
N ASP A 410 -0.75 34.95 -18.99
CA ASP A 410 -1.34 35.84 -17.98
C ASP A 410 -1.03 35.34 -16.57
N ALA A 411 -0.05 35.97 -15.92
CA ALA A 411 0.32 35.72 -14.53
C ALA A 411 0.10 36.96 -13.66
N SER A 412 -0.91 37.78 -14.00
CA SER A 412 -1.19 39.05 -13.34
C SER A 412 -1.71 38.88 -11.91
N ALA A 413 -2.27 37.71 -11.57
CA ALA A 413 -2.73 37.40 -10.23
C ALA A 413 -1.53 37.38 -9.24
N PRO A 414 -1.64 38.02 -8.06
CA PRO A 414 -0.54 38.03 -7.08
C PRO A 414 -0.09 36.63 -6.62
N SER A 415 -1.00 35.66 -6.63
CA SER A 415 -0.78 34.26 -6.27
C SER A 415 -0.50 33.37 -7.48
N ALA A 416 -0.12 33.94 -8.62
CA ALA A 416 0.12 33.17 -9.83
C ALA A 416 1.24 32.15 -9.62
N VAL A 417 0.95 30.91 -10.00
CA VAL A 417 1.86 29.78 -10.01
C VAL A 417 2.04 29.35 -11.45
N LEU A 418 3.29 29.40 -11.91
CA LEU A 418 3.72 28.91 -13.21
C LEU A 418 4.25 27.49 -13.04
N SER A 419 3.75 26.55 -13.83
CA SER A 419 4.29 25.18 -13.90
C SER A 419 4.45 24.71 -15.34
N TYR A 420 5.39 23.78 -15.54
CA TYR A 420 5.60 23.10 -16.82
C TYR A 420 6.32 21.77 -16.61
N ASN A 421 6.19 20.87 -17.57
CA ASN A 421 7.01 19.67 -17.68
C ASN A 421 8.17 19.92 -18.62
N ARG A 422 9.35 19.43 -18.25
CA ARG A 422 10.52 19.46 -19.11
C ARG A 422 11.26 18.13 -19.13
N TRP A 423 11.96 17.89 -20.21
CA TRP A 423 12.93 16.82 -20.38
C TRP A 423 14.25 17.45 -20.81
N TYR A 424 15.37 16.95 -20.26
CA TYR A 424 16.68 17.27 -20.77
C TYR A 424 17.63 16.09 -20.59
N ASN A 425 18.37 15.76 -21.63
CA ASN A 425 19.35 14.69 -21.59
C ASN A 425 20.56 15.04 -22.45
N ASN A 426 21.72 15.04 -21.82
CA ASN A 426 23.04 15.14 -22.47
C ASN A 426 24.00 14.07 -21.92
N GLY A 427 23.45 13.00 -21.34
CA GLY A 427 24.18 12.02 -20.56
C GLY A 427 25.12 11.14 -21.38
N SER A 428 26.00 10.42 -20.68
CA SER A 428 26.96 9.49 -21.30
C SER A 428 26.32 8.30 -22.01
N THR A 429 25.03 8.04 -21.76
CA THR A 429 24.24 7.00 -22.42
C THR A 429 23.70 7.41 -23.80
N CYS A 430 23.85 8.68 -24.18
CA CYS A 430 23.33 9.23 -25.44
C CYS A 430 24.25 8.99 -26.64
N ASN A 431 25.44 8.43 -26.40
CA ASN A 431 26.46 8.12 -27.43
C ASN A 431 27.01 9.34 -28.18
N GLY A 432 27.01 10.52 -27.54
CA GLY A 432 27.72 11.71 -28.02
C GLY A 432 29.23 11.64 -27.79
N ALA A 433 29.98 12.47 -28.49
CA ALA A 433 31.43 12.53 -28.36
C ALA A 433 31.90 13.31 -27.12
N ASP A 434 31.08 14.23 -26.60
CA ASP A 434 31.39 15.06 -25.42
C ASP A 434 30.25 15.12 -24.37
N PRO A 435 29.73 13.98 -23.88
CA PRO A 435 28.56 13.96 -23.01
C PRO A 435 28.78 14.75 -21.71
N GLN A 436 27.69 15.33 -21.20
CA GLN A 436 27.63 16.13 -19.97
C GLN A 436 28.44 17.43 -20.02
N ASN A 437 28.50 18.07 -21.20
CA ASN A 437 29.21 19.35 -21.37
C ASN A 437 28.30 20.52 -21.79
N ASP A 438 27.02 20.26 -22.02
CA ASP A 438 26.05 21.24 -22.53
C ASP A 438 24.91 21.54 -21.56
N VAL A 439 24.26 22.68 -21.72
CA VAL A 439 23.22 23.15 -20.78
C VAL A 439 21.87 23.35 -21.45
N PHE A 440 20.83 23.15 -20.66
CA PHE A 440 19.48 23.61 -20.97
C PHE A 440 19.17 24.82 -20.09
N VAL A 441 18.61 25.87 -20.68
CA VAL A 441 18.29 27.12 -19.99
C VAL A 441 16.82 27.43 -20.16
N VAL A 442 16.14 27.67 -19.05
CA VAL A 442 14.80 28.24 -19.04
C VAL A 442 14.91 29.69 -18.57
N ASP A 443 14.52 30.63 -19.42
CA ASP A 443 14.41 32.03 -19.07
C ASP A 443 12.94 32.44 -18.97
N ILE A 444 12.69 33.45 -18.13
CA ILE A 444 11.40 34.07 -17.90
C ILE A 444 11.49 35.58 -18.11
N SER A 445 10.42 36.19 -18.60
CA SER A 445 10.29 37.63 -18.82
C SER A 445 8.94 38.09 -18.31
N ASP A 446 8.88 39.24 -17.64
CA ASP A 446 7.63 39.89 -17.23
C ASP A 446 7.22 41.07 -18.14
N ASP A 447 8.01 41.39 -19.17
CA ASP A 447 7.85 42.56 -20.04
C ASP A 447 7.65 42.20 -21.53
N GLY A 448 7.04 41.04 -21.79
CA GLY A 448 6.74 40.55 -23.13
C GLY A 448 7.95 40.03 -23.91
N GLY A 449 9.08 39.79 -23.24
CA GLY A 449 10.33 39.31 -23.81
C GLY A 449 11.33 40.43 -24.18
N SER A 450 11.14 41.64 -23.64
CA SER A 450 12.07 42.77 -23.84
C SER A 450 13.33 42.61 -22.98
N SER A 451 13.19 42.04 -21.79
CA SER A 451 14.26 41.58 -20.90
C SER A 451 13.99 40.15 -20.41
N TRP A 452 15.05 39.44 -20.01
CA TRP A 452 15.00 38.03 -19.65
C TRP A 452 15.82 37.77 -18.38
N THR A 453 15.23 36.99 -17.48
CA THR A 453 15.84 36.50 -16.25
C THR A 453 15.95 34.98 -16.34
N GLN A 454 17.09 34.40 -15.97
CA GLN A 454 17.24 32.96 -15.94
C GLN A 454 16.41 32.37 -14.80
N LEU A 455 15.44 31.52 -15.16
CA LEU A 455 14.62 30.78 -14.21
C LEU A 455 15.32 29.50 -13.79
N GLU A 456 15.88 28.77 -14.76
CA GLU A 456 16.57 27.51 -14.51
C GLU A 456 17.81 27.34 -15.41
N LEU A 457 18.83 26.69 -14.86
CA LEU A 457 20.03 26.24 -15.56
C LEU A 457 20.24 24.75 -15.24
N ILE A 458 20.10 23.90 -16.26
CA ILE A 458 20.23 22.44 -16.13
C ILE A 458 21.53 22.02 -16.81
N GLY A 459 22.32 21.22 -16.10
CA GLY A 459 23.61 20.76 -16.57
C GLY A 459 24.78 21.71 -16.25
N PRO A 460 25.97 21.43 -16.82
CA PRO A 460 26.21 20.44 -17.86
C PRO A 460 26.19 18.98 -17.38
N ALA A 461 26.29 18.76 -16.06
CA ALA A 461 26.03 17.48 -15.41
C ALA A 461 25.16 17.68 -14.16
N GLY A 462 24.49 16.63 -13.68
CA GLY A 462 23.80 16.65 -12.39
C GLY A 462 22.31 16.30 -12.49
N PRO A 463 21.51 16.62 -11.46
CA PRO A 463 20.07 16.35 -11.47
C PRO A 463 19.39 16.96 -12.70
N GLY A 464 18.54 16.18 -13.38
CA GLY A 464 17.78 16.64 -14.55
C GLY A 464 18.52 16.58 -15.88
N THR A 465 19.71 15.99 -15.98
CA THR A 465 20.47 15.85 -17.24
C THR A 465 20.45 14.45 -17.84
N SER A 466 19.63 13.54 -17.32
CA SER A 466 19.60 12.12 -17.70
C SER A 466 18.26 11.68 -18.29
N GLY A 467 17.47 12.64 -18.80
CA GLY A 467 16.11 12.41 -19.27
C GLY A 467 15.11 12.13 -18.15
N GLY A 468 13.90 11.73 -18.54
CA GLY A 468 12.73 11.65 -17.67
C GLY A 468 12.00 12.98 -17.59
N TRP A 469 10.68 12.95 -17.73
CA TRP A 469 9.85 14.15 -17.56
C TRP A 469 9.89 14.61 -16.10
N ILE A 470 10.26 15.87 -15.90
CA ILE A 470 10.30 16.53 -14.60
C ILE A 470 9.29 17.66 -14.61
N SER A 471 8.32 17.58 -13.70
CA SER A 471 7.38 18.65 -13.42
C SER A 471 8.01 19.65 -12.46
N VAL A 472 7.95 20.93 -12.82
CA VAL A 472 8.44 22.04 -11.97
C VAL A 472 7.35 23.10 -11.82
N SER A 473 7.39 23.82 -10.71
CA SER A 473 6.41 24.85 -10.37
C SER A 473 7.07 25.99 -9.59
N PHE A 474 6.64 27.22 -9.89
CA PHE A 474 7.18 28.46 -9.33
C PHE A 474 6.04 29.41 -8.97
N VAL A 475 6.05 29.93 -7.74
CA VAL A 475 5.24 31.10 -7.39
C VAL A 475 5.87 32.32 -8.05
N VAL A 476 5.17 32.98 -8.95
CA VAL A 476 5.73 34.04 -9.80
C VAL A 476 6.28 35.21 -8.98
N SER A 477 5.62 35.56 -7.88
CA SER A 477 6.06 36.63 -6.96
C SER A 477 7.37 36.34 -6.24
N ASP A 478 7.77 35.06 -6.15
CA ASP A 478 8.96 34.63 -5.43
C ASP A 478 10.20 34.58 -6.34
N ILE A 479 10.01 34.74 -7.66
CA ILE A 479 11.10 34.73 -8.65
C ILE A 479 11.85 36.07 -8.59
N PRO A 480 13.14 36.11 -8.23
CA PRO A 480 13.86 37.36 -8.08
C PRO A 480 13.92 38.16 -9.38
N GLY A 481 13.45 39.41 -9.33
CA GLY A 481 13.50 40.33 -10.47
C GLY A 481 12.37 40.17 -11.48
N ILE A 482 11.38 39.32 -11.19
CA ILE A 482 10.15 39.16 -11.98
C ILE A 482 8.98 39.72 -11.19
N SER A 483 8.11 40.47 -11.86
CA SER A 483 6.83 40.93 -11.32
C SER A 483 5.67 40.17 -11.98
N ASN A 484 4.59 39.97 -11.24
CA ASN A 484 3.33 39.49 -11.82
C ASN A 484 2.85 40.44 -12.94
N SER A 485 2.55 39.87 -14.11
CA SER A 485 2.07 40.62 -15.27
C SER A 485 1.24 39.73 -16.20
N ASP A 486 0.44 40.35 -17.06
CA ASP A 486 -0.29 39.69 -18.14
C ASP A 486 0.57 39.46 -19.40
N SER A 487 1.85 39.86 -19.33
CA SER A 487 2.82 39.80 -20.42
C SER A 487 3.98 38.85 -20.15
N LEU A 488 3.78 37.87 -19.28
CA LEU A 488 4.83 36.92 -18.92
C LEU A 488 5.18 36.04 -20.14
N ARG A 489 6.46 35.71 -20.32
CA ARG A 489 6.90 34.77 -21.36
C ARG A 489 7.97 33.83 -20.83
N LEU A 490 7.98 32.62 -21.39
CA LEU A 490 9.02 31.63 -21.21
C LEU A 490 9.84 31.45 -22.48
N ARG A 491 11.11 31.13 -22.27
CA ARG A 491 12.04 30.76 -23.32
C ARG A 491 12.85 29.55 -22.89
N PHE A 492 12.78 28.49 -23.69
CA PHE A 492 13.49 27.24 -23.48
C PHE A 492 14.61 27.14 -24.51
N THR A 493 15.86 27.09 -24.05
CA THR A 493 17.04 27.10 -24.90
C THR A 493 17.86 25.84 -24.67
N ALA A 494 17.91 24.98 -25.69
CA ALA A 494 18.82 23.83 -25.74
C ALA A 494 19.97 24.17 -26.69
N SER A 495 21.20 23.85 -26.28
CA SER A 495 22.40 24.29 -26.98
C SER A 495 23.45 23.19 -27.02
N ASP A 496 24.06 22.98 -28.20
CA ASP A 496 25.28 22.19 -28.41
C ASP A 496 26.39 23.15 -28.85
N LEU A 497 27.26 23.53 -27.91
CA LEU A 497 28.19 24.66 -28.11
C LEU A 497 29.66 24.25 -28.21
N ASN A 498 29.99 22.99 -27.89
CA ASN A 498 31.37 22.48 -27.82
C ASN A 498 31.63 21.38 -28.88
N ASP A 499 32.49 20.40 -28.56
CA ASP A 499 32.63 19.22 -29.41
C ASP A 499 31.32 18.42 -29.37
N GLY A 500 30.93 17.77 -30.46
CA GLY A 500 29.56 17.25 -30.64
C GLY A 500 29.06 16.35 -29.49
N SER A 501 28.10 16.86 -28.73
CA SER A 501 27.30 16.12 -27.76
C SER A 501 26.14 15.41 -28.44
N VAL A 502 25.34 14.67 -27.66
CA VAL A 502 23.99 14.28 -28.08
C VAL A 502 23.02 14.87 -27.10
N ILE A 503 22.18 15.79 -27.58
CA ILE A 503 21.32 16.60 -26.72
C ILE A 503 19.86 16.47 -27.12
N GLU A 504 19.05 16.02 -26.18
CA GLU A 504 17.60 15.92 -26.34
C GLU A 504 16.88 16.69 -25.25
N ALA A 505 15.95 17.55 -25.65
CA ALA A 505 15.11 18.33 -24.76
C ALA A 505 13.63 18.21 -25.14
N GLY A 506 12.77 18.33 -24.14
CA GLY A 506 11.32 18.31 -24.28
C GLY A 506 10.66 19.34 -23.39
N VAL A 507 9.54 19.92 -23.82
CA VAL A 507 8.70 20.84 -23.05
C VAL A 507 7.24 20.47 -23.26
N ASP A 508 6.47 20.44 -22.18
CA ASP A 508 5.06 20.08 -22.24
C ASP A 508 4.25 20.63 -21.05
N ALA A 509 2.93 20.57 -21.15
CA ALA A 509 1.96 20.91 -20.09
C ALA A 509 2.27 22.22 -19.35
N VAL A 510 2.40 23.32 -20.10
CA VAL A 510 2.66 24.65 -19.54
C VAL A 510 1.35 25.21 -18.99
N LEU A 511 1.36 25.54 -17.71
CA LEU A 511 0.18 25.98 -16.96
C LEU A 511 0.52 27.22 -16.13
N VAL A 512 -0.34 28.24 -16.22
CA VAL A 512 -0.40 29.32 -15.23
C VAL A 512 -1.73 29.21 -14.52
N SER A 513 -1.65 29.01 -13.21
CA SER A 513 -2.80 29.00 -12.31
C SER A 513 -2.63 30.09 -11.26
N ALA A 514 -3.70 30.41 -10.56
CA ALA A 514 -3.65 31.31 -9.41
C ALA A 514 -4.50 30.74 -8.27
N ILE A 515 -4.01 30.94 -7.05
CA ILE A 515 -4.72 30.58 -5.83
C ILE A 515 -5.71 31.68 -5.51
N GLU A 516 -6.98 31.34 -5.39
CA GLU A 516 -8.00 32.27 -4.92
C GLU A 516 -8.06 32.19 -3.39
N CYS A 517 -7.88 33.35 -2.76
CA CYS A 517 -7.91 33.53 -1.31
C CYS A 517 -9.02 34.50 -0.89
N ASP A 518 -9.90 34.87 -1.81
CA ASP A 518 -11.00 35.75 -1.49
C ASP A 518 -11.90 35.03 -0.49
N ASP A 519 -12.14 35.67 0.66
CA ASP A 519 -13.34 35.43 1.44
C ASP A 519 -14.49 35.56 0.44
N ALA A 520 -15.32 34.51 0.30
CA ALA A 520 -16.47 34.48 -0.62
C ALA A 520 -17.02 35.90 -0.82
N PRO A 521 -17.00 36.43 -2.06
CA PRO A 521 -16.98 37.85 -2.32
C PRO A 521 -18.05 38.50 -1.46
N ASN A 522 -17.64 39.44 -0.58
CA ASN A 522 -18.58 40.29 0.16
C ASN A 522 -19.60 40.78 -0.85
N CYS A 523 -20.78 40.15 -0.87
CA CYS A 523 -21.82 40.54 -1.79
C CYS A 523 -22.16 41.94 -1.32
N SER A 524 -21.86 42.95 -2.14
CA SER A 524 -21.98 44.35 -1.70
C SER A 524 -23.43 44.74 -1.38
N GLY A 525 -24.38 43.85 -1.70
CA GLY A 525 -25.79 43.92 -1.33
C GLY A 525 -26.23 42.92 -0.25
N ASP A 526 -25.34 42.19 0.42
CA ASP A 526 -25.65 41.42 1.63
C ASP A 526 -25.26 42.28 2.85
N THR A 527 -26.22 43.07 3.35
CA THR A 527 -25.95 43.97 4.48
C THR A 527 -26.13 43.28 5.83
N ASN A 528 -26.70 42.07 5.84
CA ASN A 528 -27.04 41.33 7.06
C ASN A 528 -26.10 40.14 7.33
N GLY A 529 -25.24 39.77 6.38
CA GLY A 529 -24.20 38.74 6.49
C GLY A 529 -24.72 37.31 6.38
N ASP A 530 -25.89 37.09 5.76
CA ASP A 530 -26.49 35.76 5.59
C ASP A 530 -26.06 35.04 4.29
N GLN A 531 -25.15 35.65 3.52
CA GLN A 531 -24.64 35.18 2.24
C GLN A 531 -25.71 35.07 1.13
N LEU A 532 -26.89 35.68 1.32
CA LEU A 532 -28.00 35.69 0.37
C LEU A 532 -28.47 37.11 0.10
N VAL A 533 -28.16 37.68 -1.07
CA VAL A 533 -28.74 38.98 -1.47
C VAL A 533 -30.25 38.84 -1.71
N ASN A 534 -31.03 39.32 -0.76
CA ASN A 534 -32.49 39.21 -0.73
C ASN A 534 -33.15 40.50 -0.19
N VAL A 535 -34.46 40.45 0.08
CA VAL A 535 -35.22 41.65 0.54
C VAL A 535 -34.93 42.02 2.00
N ALA A 536 -34.14 41.22 2.71
CA ALA A 536 -33.72 41.45 4.09
C ALA A 536 -32.40 42.25 4.21
N ASP A 537 -31.78 42.61 3.08
CA ASP A 537 -30.58 43.45 3.00
C ASP A 537 -30.85 44.95 2.81
#